data_AF-A0A653CUV8-F1
#
_entry.id   AF-A0A653CUV8-F1
#
_cell.length_a   1.000
_cell.length_b   1.000
_cell.length_c   1.000
_cell.angle_alpha   90.00
_cell.angle_beta   90.00
_cell.angle_gamma   90.00
#
_symmetry.space_group_name_H-M   'P 1'
#
loop_
_entity.id
_entity.type
_entity.pdbx_description
1 polymer ?
#
loop_
_entity_poly.entity_id
_entity_poly.type
_entity_poly.pdbx_seq_one_letter_code
_entity_poly.pdbx_strand_id
1 'polypeptide(L)'
;MLDMVKPKTPGKISLSDLKKCKMTSIFFDTFFNLEKYLDHEQRDPFASQRDHDIDGQEMSDWDRYAAEEYELLVAEEGNDQGDSLEYDCGYDRLIR
;
A
#
# COMPACT_ATOMS: atom_id res chain seq x y z
N MET A 1 16.66 12.12 5.70
CA MET A 1 17.23 11.57 6.95
C MET A 1 17.49 12.61 8.04
N LEU A 2 18.09 13.77 7.75
CA LEU A 2 18.27 14.81 8.77
C LEU A 2 16.95 15.42 9.25
N ASP A 3 15.95 15.52 8.36
CA ASP A 3 14.59 15.95 8.72
C ASP A 3 13.86 14.96 9.65
N MET A 4 14.26 13.68 9.61
CA MET A 4 13.73 12.63 10.48
C MET A 4 14.34 12.74 11.88
N VAL A 5 15.65 12.96 11.98
CA VAL A 5 16.37 12.99 13.26
C VAL A 5 16.30 14.36 13.94
N LYS A 6 16.21 15.45 13.17
CA LYS A 6 16.19 16.85 13.63
C LYS A 6 17.24 17.13 14.70
N PRO A 7 18.54 16.94 14.38
CA PRO A 7 19.61 17.04 15.37
C PRO A 7 19.67 18.43 16.01
N LYS A 8 19.95 18.49 17.31
CA LYS A 8 20.06 19.77 18.04
C LYS A 8 21.14 20.68 17.47
N THR A 9 22.24 20.10 16.97
CA THR A 9 23.33 20.84 16.33
C THR A 9 23.36 20.47 14.85
N PRO A 10 23.28 21.44 13.92
CA PRO A 10 23.36 21.16 12.49
C PRO A 10 24.63 20.37 12.14
N GLY A 11 24.49 19.36 11.26
CA GLY A 11 25.61 18.52 10.81
C GLY A 11 26.16 17.52 11.83
N LYS A 12 25.64 17.47 13.06
CA LYS A 12 26.07 16.52 14.09
C LYS A 12 24.88 15.77 14.68
N ILE A 13 24.85 14.46 14.45
CA ILE A 13 23.88 13.56 15.08
C ILE A 13 24.48 12.98 16.35
N SER A 14 23.82 13.21 17.49
CA SER A 14 24.18 12.60 18.77
C SER A 14 23.24 11.45 19.13
N LEU A 15 23.68 10.59 20.07
CA LEU A 15 22.81 9.56 20.64
C LEU A 15 21.54 10.16 21.27
N SER A 16 21.63 11.37 21.82
CA SER A 16 20.47 12.06 22.40
C SER A 16 19.44 12.47 21.35
N ASP A 17 19.85 12.75 20.12
CA ASP A 17 18.93 13.11 19.03
C ASP A 17 18.19 11.86 18.52
N LEU A 18 18.93 10.76 18.31
CA LEU A 18 18.35 9.47 17.94
C LEU A 18 17.34 8.98 18.98
N LYS A 19 17.70 9.05 20.28
CA LYS A 19 16.76 8.68 21.35
C LYS A 19 15.47 9.52 21.35
N LYS A 20 15.50 10.76 20.86
CA LYS A 20 14.33 11.65 20.82
C LYS A 20 13.48 11.49 19.57
N CYS A 21 14.05 11.10 18.43
CA CYS A 21 13.30 11.05 17.17
C CYS A 21 12.30 9.89 17.10
N LYS A 22 12.40 8.88 17.98
CA LYS A 22 11.57 7.66 18.03
C LYS A 22 11.59 6.79 16.77
N MET A 23 12.29 7.22 15.71
CA MET A 23 12.45 6.52 14.43
C MET A 23 13.89 5.97 14.26
N THR A 24 14.55 5.63 15.37
CA THR A 24 15.94 5.18 15.36
C THR A 24 16.16 3.89 14.57
N SER A 25 15.19 2.96 14.58
CA SER A 25 15.31 1.72 13.79
C SER A 25 15.38 2.06 12.31
N ILE A 26 14.41 2.83 11.80
CA ILE A 26 14.37 3.28 10.41
C ILE A 26 15.66 4.00 10.04
N PHE A 27 16.14 4.91 10.91
CA PHE A 27 17.42 5.60 10.69
C PHE A 27 18.56 4.61 10.46
N PHE A 28 18.68 3.57 11.27
CA PHE A 28 19.74 2.58 11.15
C PHE A 28 19.55 1.65 9.94
N ASP A 29 18.32 1.20 9.70
CA ASP A 29 18.00 0.33 8.57
C ASP A 29 18.36 0.99 7.24
N THR A 30 18.18 2.31 7.10
CA THR A 30 18.59 3.05 5.89
C THR A 30 20.09 2.98 5.55
N PHE A 31 20.97 2.76 6.53
CA PHE A 31 22.43 2.76 6.29
C PHE A 31 23.01 1.37 6.10
N PHE A 32 22.41 0.34 6.71
CA PHE A 32 23.03 -0.99 6.73
C PHE A 32 22.07 -2.17 6.58
N ASN A 33 20.76 -1.94 6.53
CA ASN A 33 19.79 -3.01 6.33
C ASN A 33 18.81 -2.66 5.20
N LEU A 34 19.25 -2.92 3.97
CA LEU A 34 18.49 -2.60 2.76
C LEU A 34 17.12 -3.31 2.72
N GLU A 35 17.06 -4.56 3.19
CA GLU A 35 15.82 -5.34 3.22
C GLU A 35 14.76 -4.64 4.09
N LYS A 36 15.09 -4.33 5.34
CA LYS A 36 14.18 -3.59 6.23
C LYS A 36 13.90 -2.16 5.78
N TYR A 37 14.86 -1.52 5.10
CA TYR A 37 14.64 -0.19 4.55
C TYR A 37 13.54 -0.18 3.49
N LEU A 38 13.55 -1.16 2.58
CA LEU A 38 12.51 -1.28 1.55
C LEU A 38 11.13 -1.51 2.17
N ASP A 39 11.04 -2.35 3.20
CA ASP A 39 9.79 -2.56 3.94
C ASP A 39 9.27 -1.26 4.58
N HIS A 40 10.18 -0.43 5.11
CA HIS A 40 9.82 0.86 5.72
C HIS A 40 9.44 1.94 4.70
N GLU A 41 10.01 1.93 3.49
CA GLU A 41 9.66 2.90 2.44
C GLU A 41 8.35 2.57 1.72
N GLN A 42 8.04 1.28 1.57
CA GLN A 42 6.81 0.83 0.91
C GLN A 42 5.59 0.92 1.82
N ARG A 43 5.78 1.09 3.14
CA ARG A 43 4.70 1.19 4.12
C ARG A 43 4.01 2.55 4.04
N ASP A 44 2.75 2.56 3.62
CA ASP A 44 1.92 3.77 3.55
C ASP A 44 1.88 4.51 4.91
N PRO A 45 1.99 5.86 4.94
CA PRO A 45 1.88 6.66 6.17
C PRO A 45 0.63 6.38 7.02
N PHE A 46 -0.46 5.93 6.40
CA PHE A 46 -1.73 5.55 7.02
C PHE A 46 -1.82 4.05 7.36
N ALA A 47 -0.94 3.19 6.84
CA ALA A 47 -0.94 1.75 7.15
C ALA A 47 -0.71 1.50 8.65
N SER A 48 0.11 2.32 9.30
CA SER A 48 0.38 2.22 10.76
C SER A 48 -0.84 2.51 11.64
N GLN A 49 -1.87 3.20 11.11
CA GLN A 49 -3.14 3.41 11.82
C GLN A 49 -4.10 2.24 11.63
N ARG A 50 -3.92 1.44 10.58
CA ARG A 50 -4.77 0.28 10.24
C ARG A 50 -4.31 -1.00 10.92
N ASP A 51 -3.04 -1.08 11.32
CA ASP A 51 -2.42 -2.18 12.09
C ASP A 51 -3.10 -2.52 13.44
N HIS A 52 -3.97 -1.66 13.98
CA HIS A 52 -4.69 -1.95 15.22
C HIS A 52 -6.02 -2.69 15.00
N ASP A 53 -6.50 -2.73 13.76
CA ASP A 53 -7.74 -3.37 13.39
C ASP A 53 -7.45 -4.36 12.25
N ILE A 54 -7.48 -5.66 12.56
CA ILE A 54 -7.83 -6.80 11.68
C ILE A 54 -6.79 -7.93 11.68
N ASP A 55 -7.11 -8.93 12.50
CA ASP A 55 -6.63 -10.31 12.47
C ASP A 55 -7.20 -11.05 11.24
N GLY A 56 -6.64 -10.81 10.05
CA GLY A 56 -7.08 -11.52 8.85
C GLY A 56 -6.28 -11.13 7.63
N GLN A 57 -5.29 -11.97 7.29
CA GLN A 57 -4.52 -12.02 6.04
C GLN A 57 -4.61 -10.73 5.20
N GLU A 58 -3.69 -9.81 5.47
CA GLU A 58 -3.60 -8.54 4.75
C GLU A 58 -3.33 -8.80 3.26
N MET A 59 -4.32 -8.52 2.42
CA MET A 59 -4.17 -8.45 0.97
C MET A 59 -3.07 -7.43 0.66
N SER A 60 -2.09 -7.82 -0.17
CA SER A 60 -0.95 -6.95 -0.50
C SER A 60 -1.46 -5.63 -1.07
N ASP A 61 -0.76 -4.53 -0.83
CA ASP A 61 -1.18 -3.22 -1.32
C ASP A 61 -1.28 -3.20 -2.86
N TRP A 62 -0.50 -4.04 -3.56
CA TRP A 62 -0.64 -4.29 -5.00
C TRP A 62 -1.95 -4.97 -5.38
N ASP A 63 -2.38 -5.97 -4.62
CA ASP A 63 -3.63 -6.67 -4.84
C ASP A 63 -4.83 -5.72 -4.59
N ARG A 64 -4.70 -4.80 -3.63
CA ARG A 64 -5.70 -3.74 -3.38
C ARG A 64 -5.77 -2.73 -4.52
N TYR A 65 -4.61 -2.18 -4.92
CA TYR A 65 -4.54 -1.24 -6.03
C TYR A 65 -5.09 -1.86 -7.31
N ALA A 66 -4.70 -3.10 -7.62
CA ALA A 66 -5.21 -3.82 -8.77
C ALA A 66 -6.74 -3.98 -8.70
N ALA A 67 -7.28 -4.40 -7.54
CA ALA A 67 -8.73 -4.55 -7.36
C ALA A 67 -9.50 -3.23 -7.57
N GLU A 68 -9.01 -2.12 -7.02
CA GLU A 68 -9.63 -0.79 -7.18
C GLU A 68 -9.62 -0.31 -8.64
N GLU A 69 -8.50 -0.46 -9.35
CA GLU A 69 -8.40 -0.10 -10.77
C GLU A 69 -9.27 -1.00 -11.66
N TYR A 70 -9.34 -2.30 -11.36
CA TYR A 70 -10.25 -3.20 -12.07
C TYR A 70 -11.71 -2.82 -11.85
N GLU A 71 -12.11 -2.48 -10.62
CA GLU A 71 -13.48 -2.04 -10.33
C GLU A 71 -13.83 -0.74 -11.06
N LEU A 72 -12.90 0.21 -11.13
CA LEU A 72 -13.08 1.47 -11.85
C LEU A 72 -13.25 1.25 -13.36
N LEU A 73 -12.42 0.40 -13.98
CA LEU A 73 -12.56 0.03 -15.39
C LEU A 73 -13.89 -0.67 -15.70
N VAL A 74 -14.34 -1.56 -14.82
CA VAL A 74 -15.66 -2.22 -14.95
C VAL A 74 -16.79 -1.21 -14.85
N ALA A 75 -16.69 -0.22 -13.95
CA ALA A 75 -17.69 0.83 -13.79
C ALA A 75 -17.74 1.78 -15.01
N GLU A 76 -16.58 2.10 -15.62
CA GLU A 76 -16.51 2.89 -16.84
C GLU A 76 -17.10 2.14 -18.05
N GLU A 77 -16.81 0.84 -18.20
CA GLU A 77 -17.37 0.02 -19.28
C GLU A 77 -18.89 -0.18 -19.12
N GLY A 78 -19.38 -0.26 -17.87
CA GLY A 78 -20.81 -0.29 -17.55
C GLY A 78 -21.56 1.02 -17.84
N ASN A 79 -20.85 2.15 -17.96
CA ASN A 79 -21.43 3.44 -18.32
C ASN A 79 -21.50 3.66 -19.84
N ASP A 80 -20.69 2.94 -20.62
CA ASP A 80 -20.75 2.87 -22.09
C ASP A 80 -21.67 1.74 -22.61
N GLN A 81 -21.97 0.72 -21.80
CA GLN A 81 -22.82 -0.43 -22.18
C GLN A 81 -24.31 -0.27 -21.88
N GLY A 82 -24.83 0.95 -21.90
CA GLY A 82 -26.27 1.20 -21.92
C GLY A 82 -26.99 0.70 -23.18
N ASP A 83 -26.28 0.19 -24.21
CA ASP A 83 -26.89 -0.06 -25.52
C ASP A 83 -26.51 -1.36 -26.28
N SER A 84 -25.77 -2.35 -25.74
CA SER A 84 -25.40 -3.52 -26.58
C SER A 84 -24.98 -4.85 -25.92
N LEU A 85 -25.54 -5.27 -24.78
CA LEU A 85 -25.32 -6.64 -24.28
C LEU A 85 -26.62 -7.43 -24.12
N GLU A 86 -27.24 -7.73 -25.25
CA GLU A 86 -28.15 -8.85 -25.42
C GLU A 86 -27.32 -10.15 -25.35
N TYR A 87 -27.07 -10.66 -24.14
CA TYR A 87 -26.50 -12.00 -23.95
C TYR A 87 -27.54 -13.06 -24.36
N ASP A 88 -27.56 -13.42 -25.65
CA ASP A 88 -28.11 -14.69 -26.10
C ASP A 88 -27.17 -15.83 -25.64
N CYS A 89 -27.30 -16.22 -24.37
CA CYS A 89 -26.70 -17.46 -23.88
C CYS A 89 -27.67 -18.61 -24.21
N GLY A 90 -27.44 -19.22 -25.38
CA GLY A 90 -28.20 -20.35 -25.91
C GLY A 90 -28.19 -21.57 -24.99
N TYR A 91 -29.13 -21.60 -24.04
CA TYR A 91 -29.53 -22.78 -23.26
C TYR A 91 -30.52 -23.70 -24.00
N ASP A 92 -30.59 -23.64 -25.33
CA ASP A 92 -31.62 -24.37 -26.11
C ASP A 92 -31.05 -25.47 -27.03
N ARG A 93 -29.91 -26.08 -26.65
CA ARG A 93 -29.34 -27.22 -27.40
C ARG A 93 -29.01 -28.48 -26.61
N LEU A 94 -29.42 -28.58 -25.34
CA LEU A 94 -29.18 -29.76 -24.51
C LEU A 94 -30.44 -30.59 -24.17
N ILE A 95 -31.53 -30.42 -24.94
CA ILE A 95 -32.61 -31.42 -24.95
C ILE A 95 -32.88 -31.84 -26.40
N ARG A 96 -32.08 -32.80 -26.88
CA ARG A 96 -32.59 -33.83 -27.80
C ARG A 96 -31.74 -35.09 -27.77
#